data_AF-A0A952YMA2-F1
#
_entry.id   AF-A0A952YMA2-F1
#
_cell.length_a   1.000
_cell.length_b   1.000
_cell.length_c   1.000
_cell.angle_alpha   90.00
_cell.angle_beta   90.00
_cell.angle_gamma   90.00
#
_symmetry.space_group_name_H-M   'P 1'
#
loop_
_entity.id
_entity.type
_entity.pdbx_description
1 polymer ?
#
loop_
_entity_poly.entity_id
_entity_poly.type
_entity_poly.pdbx_seq_one_letter_code
_entity_poly.pdbx_strand_id
1 'polypeptide(L)'
;MRPWYAANARALLESRQQGMRPDGYVTVSMVGGQFDGPTLYVHDDMPLERMDWRMLAGLLVVVEAGAAVSLERLLRVVRDIAEVMPEDLRLHFQTPDGEAHQVEVGCGWHTPAIEDIPAFHAFMWHPFTLRGSPVEHGLRDALRRSRPAGFVCT
;
A
#
# COMPACT_ATOMS: atom_id res chain seq x y z
N MET A 1 -19.49 -7.55 -11.63
CA MET A 1 -18.40 -8.56 -11.72
C MET A 1 -17.93 -8.84 -10.30
N ARG A 2 -17.61 -10.09 -9.91
CA ARG A 2 -17.16 -10.38 -8.53
C ARG A 2 -15.73 -9.87 -8.29
N PRO A 3 -15.44 -9.22 -7.14
CA PRO A 3 -14.10 -8.74 -6.80
C PRO A 3 -13.12 -9.91 -6.66
N TRP A 4 -11.86 -9.67 -7.02
CA TRP A 4 -10.75 -10.58 -6.74
C TRP A 4 -10.08 -10.18 -5.44
N TYR A 5 -9.54 -11.15 -4.71
CA TYR A 5 -8.89 -10.92 -3.44
C TYR A 5 -7.54 -11.63 -3.41
N ALA A 6 -6.57 -11.02 -2.73
CA ALA A 6 -5.28 -11.65 -2.46
C ALA A 6 -5.46 -12.95 -1.67
N ALA A 7 -4.48 -13.85 -1.72
CA ALA A 7 -4.52 -15.01 -0.84
C ALA A 7 -4.55 -14.53 0.62
N ASN A 8 -5.31 -15.22 1.48
CA ASN A 8 -5.60 -14.88 2.88
C ASN A 8 -6.43 -13.60 3.14
N ALA A 9 -6.78 -12.83 2.12
CA ALA A 9 -7.62 -11.63 2.26
C ALA A 9 -8.98 -11.91 2.90
N ARG A 10 -9.54 -13.10 2.66
CA ARG A 10 -10.83 -13.50 3.23
C ARG A 10 -10.81 -13.51 4.76
N ALA A 11 -9.77 -14.09 5.37
CA ALA A 11 -9.65 -14.15 6.82
C ALA A 11 -9.53 -12.74 7.43
N LEU A 12 -8.77 -11.85 6.78
CA LEU A 12 -8.68 -10.46 7.19
C LEU A 12 -10.03 -9.75 7.05
N LEU A 13 -10.72 -9.93 5.92
CA LEU A 13 -12.02 -9.31 5.68
C LEU A 13 -13.07 -9.75 6.72
N GLU A 14 -13.15 -11.05 7.01
CA GLU A 14 -14.06 -11.60 8.03
C GLU A 14 -13.73 -11.05 9.43
N SER A 15 -12.43 -10.96 9.78
CA SER A 15 -11.96 -10.35 11.03
C SER A 15 -12.35 -8.86 11.13
N ARG A 16 -12.15 -8.08 10.05
CA ARG A 16 -12.55 -6.67 9.98
C ARG A 16 -14.05 -6.48 10.13
N GLN A 17 -14.86 -7.36 9.56
CA GLN A 17 -16.32 -7.34 9.69
C GLN A 17 -16.80 -7.59 11.14
N GLN A 18 -15.98 -8.25 11.95
CA GLN A 18 -16.22 -8.44 13.38
C GLN A 18 -15.72 -7.26 14.24
N GLY A 19 -15.23 -6.19 13.61
CA GLY A 19 -14.71 -5.00 14.30
C GLY A 19 -13.27 -5.16 14.78
N MET A 20 -12.59 -6.25 14.42
CA MET A 20 -11.20 -6.47 14.83
C MET A 20 -10.25 -5.62 13.99
N ARG A 21 -9.17 -5.16 14.63
CA ARG A 21 -8.05 -4.48 13.99
C ARG A 21 -6.77 -5.27 14.32
N PRO A 22 -5.99 -5.70 13.32
CA PRO A 22 -4.70 -6.32 13.58
C PRO A 22 -3.78 -5.41 14.38
N ASP A 23 -3.02 -6.02 15.29
CA ASP A 23 -1.91 -5.36 15.97
C ASP A 23 -0.72 -5.31 15.01
N GLY A 24 -0.24 -4.10 14.70
CA GLY A 24 0.90 -3.88 13.80
C GLY A 24 0.53 -3.88 12.31
N TYR A 25 1.54 -4.14 11.47
CA TYR A 25 1.42 -4.06 10.02
C TYR A 25 0.74 -5.31 9.44
N VAL A 26 -0.19 -5.09 8.51
CA VAL A 26 -0.60 -6.12 7.56
C VAL A 26 0.40 -6.13 6.42
N THR A 27 0.99 -7.30 6.16
CA THR A 27 1.95 -7.47 5.07
C THR A 27 1.23 -7.82 3.77
N VAL A 28 1.52 -7.10 2.69
CA VAL A 28 1.15 -7.46 1.32
C VAL A 28 2.42 -7.94 0.62
N SER A 29 2.60 -9.25 0.54
CA SER A 29 3.79 -9.87 -0.03
C SER A 29 3.61 -10.19 -1.50
N MET A 30 4.50 -9.63 -2.32
CA MET A 30 4.69 -9.95 -3.74
C MET A 30 5.87 -10.92 -3.95
N VAL A 31 6.51 -11.40 -2.88
CA VAL A 31 7.69 -12.29 -2.90
C VAL A 31 7.46 -13.64 -2.23
N GLY A 32 6.30 -13.86 -1.63
CA GLY A 32 6.08 -14.99 -0.73
C GLY A 32 6.82 -14.79 0.60
N GLY A 33 7.09 -15.89 1.31
CA GLY A 33 7.79 -15.87 2.60
C GLY A 33 6.86 -15.97 3.81
N GLN A 34 7.44 -15.86 5.01
CA GLN A 34 6.72 -15.82 6.28
C GLN A 34 7.00 -14.48 6.95
N PHE A 35 5.95 -13.84 7.44
CA PHE A 35 6.01 -12.56 8.13
C PHE A 35 5.23 -12.65 9.43
N ASP A 36 5.60 -11.77 10.36
CA ASP A 36 4.88 -11.62 11.61
C ASP A 36 3.54 -10.93 11.34
N GLY A 37 2.45 -11.58 11.74
CA GLY A 37 1.09 -11.05 11.60
C GLY A 37 0.38 -11.38 10.28
N PRO A 38 -0.78 -10.76 10.01
CA PRO A 38 -1.57 -11.06 8.83
C PRO A 38 -0.84 -10.73 7.54
N THR A 39 -0.74 -11.73 6.65
CA THR A 39 -0.07 -11.59 5.35
C THR A 39 -1.00 -11.91 4.20
N LEU A 40 -1.10 -10.99 3.25
CA LEU A 40 -1.80 -11.12 1.97
C LEU A 40 -0.78 -11.42 0.88
N TYR A 41 -0.95 -12.52 0.14
CA TYR A 41 -0.02 -12.86 -0.95
C TYR A 41 -0.59 -12.47 -2.31
N VAL A 42 0.25 -11.83 -3.11
CA VAL A 42 -0.06 -11.34 -4.46
C VAL A 42 0.79 -12.10 -5.46
N HIS A 43 0.21 -13.13 -6.10
CA HIS A 43 0.89 -13.97 -7.09
C HIS A 43 0.78 -13.37 -8.50
N ASP A 44 1.75 -13.70 -9.37
CA ASP A 44 1.87 -13.11 -10.71
C ASP A 44 0.65 -13.35 -11.63
N ASP A 45 -0.06 -14.45 -11.41
CA ASP A 45 -1.27 -14.83 -12.14
C ASP A 45 -2.55 -14.08 -11.69
N MET A 46 -2.46 -13.29 -10.61
CA MET A 46 -3.61 -12.54 -10.09
C MET A 46 -3.93 -11.29 -10.95
N PRO A 47 -5.21 -11.05 -11.28
CA PRO A 47 -5.65 -9.89 -12.06
C PRO A 47 -5.69 -8.63 -11.19
N LEU A 48 -4.57 -7.91 -11.12
CA LEU A 48 -4.40 -6.74 -10.24
C LEU A 48 -5.50 -5.69 -10.38
N GLU A 49 -5.97 -5.44 -11.59
CA GLU A 49 -7.02 -4.46 -11.89
C GLU A 49 -8.40 -4.82 -11.31
N ARG A 50 -8.56 -6.03 -10.78
CA ARG A 50 -9.81 -6.50 -10.15
C ARG A 50 -9.67 -6.74 -8.65
N MET A 51 -8.47 -6.50 -8.11
CA MET A 51 -8.16 -6.74 -6.71
C MET A 51 -8.90 -5.73 -5.84
N ASP A 52 -9.54 -6.24 -4.78
CA ASP A 52 -10.25 -5.42 -3.81
C ASP A 52 -9.41 -5.32 -2.52
N TRP A 53 -8.97 -4.11 -2.23
CA TRP A 53 -8.10 -3.77 -1.12
C TRP A 53 -8.83 -3.15 0.07
N ARG A 54 -10.16 -3.01 0.02
CA ARG A 54 -10.94 -2.22 1.01
C ARG A 54 -10.78 -2.69 2.46
N MET A 55 -10.40 -3.94 2.68
CA MET A 55 -10.10 -4.45 4.02
C MET A 55 -8.90 -3.77 4.69
N LEU A 56 -8.01 -3.14 3.91
CA LEU A 56 -6.81 -2.44 4.38
C LEU A 56 -7.07 -0.99 4.83
N ALA A 57 -8.28 -0.46 4.61
CA ALA A 57 -8.64 0.89 5.01
C ALA A 57 -8.43 1.10 6.52
N GLY A 58 -7.71 2.17 6.88
CA GLY A 58 -7.35 2.51 8.25
C GLY A 58 -6.45 1.50 8.99
N LEU A 59 -5.73 0.63 8.26
CA LEU A 59 -4.72 -0.27 8.84
C LEU A 59 -3.31 0.25 8.57
N LEU A 60 -2.35 -0.24 9.35
CA LEU A 60 -0.93 -0.13 9.02
C LEU A 60 -0.60 -1.19 7.97
N VAL A 61 -0.03 -0.78 6.83
CA VAL A 61 0.22 -1.69 5.71
C VAL A 61 1.67 -1.60 5.25
N VAL A 62 2.29 -2.75 5.01
CA VAL A 62 3.61 -2.84 4.38
C VAL A 62 3.51 -3.70 3.12
N VAL A 63 4.02 -3.19 2.00
CA VAL A 63 4.16 -3.95 0.76
C VAL A 63 5.59 -4.45 0.67
N GLU A 64 5.75 -5.76 0.52
CA GLU A 64 7.04 -6.45 0.41
C GLU A 64 7.24 -6.93 -1.03
N ALA A 65 8.28 -6.41 -1.69
CA ALA A 65 8.58 -6.72 -3.08
C ALA A 65 10.05 -7.10 -3.28
N GLY A 66 10.32 -7.94 -4.26
CA GLY A 66 11.65 -8.46 -4.56
C GLY A 66 12.09 -7.97 -5.92
N ALA A 67 13.38 -8.17 -6.23
CA ALA A 67 13.97 -7.71 -7.48
C ALA A 67 13.30 -8.26 -8.75
N ALA A 68 12.58 -9.38 -8.65
CA ALA A 68 11.83 -9.97 -9.76
C ALA A 68 10.49 -9.27 -10.05
N VAL A 69 9.97 -8.47 -9.11
CA VAL A 69 8.69 -7.75 -9.28
C VAL A 69 8.91 -6.55 -10.18
N SER A 70 8.18 -6.46 -11.29
CA SER A 70 8.30 -5.31 -12.19
C SER A 70 7.83 -4.03 -11.52
N LEU A 71 8.49 -2.91 -11.83
CA LEU A 71 8.14 -1.60 -11.27
C LEU A 71 6.69 -1.22 -11.55
N GLU A 72 6.18 -1.51 -12.76
CA GLU A 72 4.77 -1.24 -13.10
C GLU A 72 3.81 -1.99 -12.17
N ARG A 73 4.07 -3.28 -11.94
CA ARG A 73 3.24 -4.13 -11.08
C ARG A 73 3.27 -3.66 -9.63
N LEU A 74 4.46 -3.32 -9.14
CA LEU A 74 4.67 -2.77 -7.81
C LEU A 74 3.90 -1.46 -7.61
N LEU A 75 4.09 -0.50 -8.51
CA LEU A 75 3.44 0.80 -8.44
C LEU A 75 1.92 0.69 -8.53
N ARG A 76 1.39 -0.27 -9.30
CA ARG A 76 -0.04 -0.54 -9.35
C ARG A 76 -0.57 -0.99 -7.99
N VAL A 77 0.02 -2.02 -7.38
CA VAL A 77 -0.41 -2.51 -6.06
C VAL A 77 -0.35 -1.41 -5.02
N VAL A 78 0.77 -0.69 -4.99
CA VAL A 78 1.06 0.38 -4.05
C VAL A 78 0.06 1.55 -4.21
N ARG A 79 -0.30 1.91 -5.46
CA ARG A 79 -1.36 2.89 -5.75
C ARG A 79 -2.75 2.40 -5.33
N ASP A 80 -3.13 1.20 -5.74
CA ASP A 80 -4.49 0.67 -5.51
C ASP A 80 -4.75 0.46 -4.00
N ILE A 81 -3.70 0.19 -3.21
CA ILE A 81 -3.77 0.19 -1.74
C ILE A 81 -3.88 1.62 -1.19
N ALA A 82 -3.14 2.60 -1.71
CA ALA A 82 -3.28 3.99 -1.27
C ALA A 82 -4.70 4.53 -1.45
N GLU A 83 -5.37 4.13 -2.53
CA GLU A 83 -6.75 4.54 -2.85
C GLU A 83 -7.76 4.14 -1.79
N VAL A 84 -7.49 3.08 -1.02
CA VAL A 84 -8.36 2.66 0.09
C VAL A 84 -8.02 3.35 1.42
N MET A 85 -7.06 4.28 1.42
CA MET A 85 -6.65 5.10 2.56
C MET A 85 -6.27 4.27 3.80
N PRO A 86 -5.13 3.54 3.77
CA PRO A 86 -4.57 2.97 4.98
C PRO A 86 -4.15 4.07 5.96
N GLU A 87 -3.95 3.72 7.22
CA GLU A 87 -3.43 4.65 8.23
C GLU A 87 -1.96 4.99 7.96
N ASP A 88 -1.18 3.98 7.58
CA ASP A 88 0.22 4.11 7.13
C ASP A 88 0.46 3.11 5.99
N LEU A 89 1.24 3.51 4.99
CA LEU A 89 1.67 2.64 3.90
C LEU A 89 3.19 2.68 3.75
N ARG A 90 3.81 1.53 3.93
CA ARG A 90 5.23 1.31 3.69
C ARG A 90 5.44 0.43 2.47
N LEU A 91 6.53 0.69 1.77
CA LEU A 91 7.01 -0.12 0.67
C LEU A 91 8.44 -0.56 0.99
N HIS A 92 8.63 -1.86 1.11
CA HIS A 92 9.92 -2.52 1.22
C HIS A 92 10.18 -3.23 -0.11
N PHE A 93 11.32 -2.93 -0.74
CA PHE A 93 11.67 -3.57 -1.99
C PHE A 93 13.17 -3.80 -2.15
N GLN A 94 13.51 -4.83 -2.91
CA GLN A 94 14.89 -5.10 -3.33
C GLN A 94 15.11 -4.67 -4.77
N THR A 95 16.22 -3.99 -5.04
CA THR A 95 16.68 -3.67 -6.40
C THR A 95 17.45 -4.86 -7.02
N PRO A 96 17.64 -4.89 -8.35
CA PRO A 96 18.34 -5.99 -9.03
C PRO A 96 19.79 -6.24 -8.58
N ASP A 97 20.45 -5.24 -7.99
CA ASP A 97 21.78 -5.35 -7.38
C ASP A 97 21.76 -5.92 -5.95
N GLY A 98 20.57 -6.22 -5.42
CA GLY A 98 20.37 -6.83 -4.11
C GLY A 98 20.25 -5.82 -2.97
N GLU A 99 20.28 -4.51 -3.23
CA GLU A 99 20.07 -3.50 -2.20
C GLU A 99 18.59 -3.50 -1.74
N ALA A 100 18.37 -3.41 -0.44
CA ALA A 100 17.04 -3.36 0.16
C ALA A 100 16.71 -1.92 0.55
N HIS A 101 15.52 -1.46 0.15
CA HIS A 101 15.04 -0.11 0.40
C HIS A 101 13.71 -0.15 1.14
N GLN A 102 13.53 0.82 2.04
CA GLN A 102 12.28 1.08 2.73
C GLN A 102 11.81 2.49 2.42
N VAL A 103 10.54 2.60 2.02
CA VAL A 103 9.85 3.84 1.69
C VAL A 103 8.62 3.95 2.58
N GLU A 104 8.55 4.97 3.41
CA GLU A 104 7.25 5.46 3.91
C GLU A 104 6.57 6.16 2.74
N VAL A 105 5.50 5.55 2.23
CA VAL A 105 4.85 5.98 0.99
C VAL A 105 3.83 7.07 1.25
N GLY A 106 3.34 7.16 2.48
CA GLY A 106 2.36 8.13 2.89
C GLY A 106 1.65 7.76 4.17
N CYS A 107 0.87 8.71 4.68
CA CYS A 107 0.07 8.54 5.87
C CYS A 107 -1.35 9.04 5.66
N GLY A 108 -2.29 8.37 6.35
CA GLY A 108 -3.66 8.84 6.50
C GLY A 108 -3.69 10.10 7.35
N TRP A 109 -4.41 11.10 6.86
CA TRP A 109 -4.67 12.35 7.55
C TRP A 109 -6.15 12.42 7.93
N HIS A 110 -6.43 12.51 9.24
CA HIS A 110 -7.77 12.73 9.76
C HIS A 110 -7.84 14.09 10.46
N THR A 111 -8.81 14.90 10.08
CA THR A 111 -9.23 16.07 10.83
C THR A 111 -10.63 15.82 11.37
N PRO A 112 -10.84 15.82 12.70
CA PRO A 112 -12.15 15.57 13.28
C PRO A 112 -13.14 16.67 12.89
N ALA A 113 -14.44 16.35 12.95
CA ALA A 113 -15.48 17.34 12.75
C ALA A 113 -15.44 18.41 13.86
N ILE A 114 -15.65 19.68 13.48
CA ILE A 114 -15.72 20.81 14.40
C ILE A 114 -16.98 21.61 14.06
N GLU A 115 -17.90 21.70 15.01
CA GLU A 115 -19.21 22.36 14.82
C GLU A 115 -19.96 21.83 13.58
N ASP A 116 -20.16 22.69 12.58
CA ASP A 116 -20.83 22.41 11.31
C ASP A 116 -19.84 21.98 10.20
N ILE A 117 -18.54 21.95 10.47
CA ILE A 117 -17.51 21.47 9.54
C ILE A 117 -17.40 19.94 9.62
N PRO A 118 -17.69 19.20 8.54
CA PRO A 118 -17.59 17.75 8.54
C PRO A 118 -16.13 17.28 8.68
N ALA A 119 -15.94 16.09 9.23
CA ALA A 119 -14.61 15.49 9.33
C ALA A 119 -13.98 15.32 7.94
N PHE A 120 -12.71 15.67 7.82
CA PHE A 120 -11.93 15.53 6.60
C PHE A 120 -10.98 14.34 6.73
N HIS A 121 -10.96 13.51 5.69
CA HIS A 121 -10.06 12.37 5.58
C HIS A 121 -9.32 12.45 4.27
N ALA A 122 -8.00 12.35 4.32
CA ALA A 122 -7.14 12.30 3.16
C ALA A 122 -6.02 11.28 3.33
N PHE A 123 -5.38 10.93 2.24
CA PHE A 123 -4.12 10.20 2.25
C PHE A 123 -3.08 11.04 1.53
N MET A 124 -1.92 11.25 2.18
CA MET A 124 -0.82 12.00 1.59
C MET A 124 0.19 11.04 1.02
N TRP A 125 0.42 11.08 -0.30
CA TRP A 125 1.47 10.29 -0.93
C TRP A 125 2.80 11.06 -0.91
N HIS A 126 3.76 10.62 -0.10
CA HIS A 126 5.08 11.24 -0.07
C HIS A 126 6.17 10.28 0.42
N PRO A 127 7.13 9.88 -0.44
CA PRO A 127 8.21 8.98 -0.07
C PRO A 127 9.21 9.64 0.90
N PHE A 128 8.99 9.58 2.21
CA PHE A 128 9.78 10.35 3.20
C PHE A 128 11.21 9.83 3.39
N THR A 129 11.39 8.52 3.52
CA THR A 129 12.67 7.90 3.96
C THR A 129 13.76 7.89 2.89
N LEU A 130 13.42 8.06 1.61
CA LEU A 130 14.37 8.10 0.50
C LEU A 130 14.67 9.53 0.00
N ARG A 131 14.30 10.57 0.75
CA ARG A 131 14.40 11.97 0.32
C ARG A 131 15.79 12.33 -0.20
N GLY A 132 15.85 12.86 -1.42
CA GLY A 132 17.07 13.30 -2.10
C GLY A 132 17.84 12.21 -2.85
N SER A 133 17.39 10.95 -2.78
CA SER A 133 18.08 9.83 -3.46
C SER A 133 17.68 9.71 -4.94
N PRO A 134 18.53 9.14 -5.81
CA PRO A 134 18.14 8.80 -7.18
C PRO A 134 16.93 7.87 -7.25
N VAL A 135 16.78 6.98 -6.27
CA VAL A 135 15.66 6.03 -6.15
C VAL A 135 14.33 6.77 -5.93
N GLU A 136 14.31 7.76 -5.03
CA GLU A 136 13.12 8.62 -4.83
C GLU A 136 12.73 9.35 -6.11
N HIS A 137 13.70 9.92 -6.84
CA HIS A 137 13.43 10.60 -8.10
C HIS A 137 12.83 9.66 -9.13
N GLY A 138 13.40 8.45 -9.28
CA GLY A 138 12.87 7.44 -10.19
C GLY A 138 11.45 7.00 -9.85
N LEU A 139 11.16 6.77 -8.55
CA LEU A 139 9.82 6.43 -8.08
C LEU A 139 8.83 7.56 -8.33
N ARG A 140 9.18 8.80 -7.97
CA ARG A 140 8.33 9.98 -8.21
C ARG A 140 8.01 10.17 -9.69
N ASP A 141 8.99 10.03 -10.58
CA ASP A 141 8.78 10.18 -12.01
C ASP A 141 7.92 9.05 -12.60
N ALA A 142 8.12 7.82 -12.16
CA ALA A 142 7.28 6.69 -12.56
C ALA A 142 5.83 6.88 -12.10
N LEU A 143 5.64 7.39 -10.88
CA LEU A 143 4.33 7.72 -10.32
C LEU A 143 3.65 8.88 -11.06
N ARG A 144 4.36 9.97 -11.34
CA ARG A 144 3.80 11.11 -12.12
C ARG A 144 3.22 10.65 -13.45
N ARG A 145 3.85 9.66 -14.09
CA ARG A 145 3.38 9.09 -15.36
C ARG A 145 2.16 8.17 -15.18
N SER A 146 2.01 7.51 -14.04
CA SER A 146 0.93 6.57 -13.75
C SER A 146 -0.30 7.17 -13.08
N ARG A 147 -0.30 8.49 -12.79
CA ARG A 147 -1.42 9.26 -12.20
C ARG A 147 -1.98 8.63 -10.91
N PRO A 148 -1.20 8.52 -9.82
CA PRO A 148 -1.71 8.01 -8.56
C PRO A 148 -2.85 8.91 -8.06
N ALA A 149 -3.88 8.29 -7.49
CA ALA A 149 -4.91 9.00 -6.74
C ALA A 149 -4.34 9.37 -5.36
N GLY A 150 -4.47 10.64 -4.98
CA GLY A 150 -3.86 11.21 -3.77
C GLY A 150 -2.88 12.31 -4.13
N PHE A 151 -2.95 13.45 -3.43
CA PHE A 151 -2.28 14.69 -3.85
C PHE A 151 -0.78 14.50 -4.06
N VAL A 152 -0.35 14.67 -5.31
CA VAL A 152 1.06 14.77 -5.68
C VAL A 152 1.50 16.20 -5.41
N CYS A 153 2.16 16.44 -4.28
CA CYS A 153 2.84 17.72 -4.08
C CYS A 153 4.03 17.81 -5.05
N THR A 154 4.00 18.84 -5.90
CA THR A 154 5.07 19.22 -6.84
C THR A 154 6.25 19.84 -6.15
#